data_AF-A0A8C6WE67-F1
#
_entry.id   AF-A0A8C6WE67-F1
#
_cell.length_a   1.000
_cell.length_b   1.000
_cell.length_c   1.000
_cell.angle_alpha   90.00
_cell.angle_beta   90.00
_cell.angle_gamma   90.00
#
_symmetry.space_group_name_H-M   'P 1'
#
loop_
_entity.id
_entity.type
_entity.pdbx_description
1 polymer ?
#
loop_
_entity_poly.entity_id
_entity_poly.type
_entity_poly.pdbx_seq_one_letter_code
_entity_poly.pdbx_strand_id
1 'polypeptide(L)'
;MLGAVGRCCTGALQALKPGVQPLKALAGSPAVLARRNYVAPAAAAATAGGKIVAVIGAVVDVQFEEDLPPILNALEVAGRDSRLVLEVAQHLGQNTVRTIAMDGTEGLVRGQKVLDTGAPIRIPVGPETLGRIMNVIGEPIDERGPITTKQTAPIHAEAPEFTDMKQAFYMVGPIEEVVQKAEKLAEEHS
;
A
#
# COMPACT_ATOMS: atom_id res chain seq x y z
N MET A 1 13.40 -69.48 -46.02
CA MET A 1 13.74 -68.72 -47.24
C MET A 1 14.44 -67.42 -46.84
N LEU A 2 15.60 -67.16 -47.46
CA LEU A 2 16.46 -65.96 -47.50
C LEU A 2 15.78 -64.64 -47.05
N GLY A 3 16.37 -63.79 -46.21
CA GLY A 3 17.55 -62.93 -46.46
C GLY A 3 17.05 -61.45 -46.55
N ALA A 4 17.76 -60.35 -46.29
CA ALA A 4 19.11 -59.97 -45.89
C ALA A 4 19.05 -58.49 -45.43
N VAL A 5 19.96 -57.97 -44.61
CA VAL A 5 20.96 -56.89 -44.92
C VAL A 5 21.11 -56.12 -43.57
N GLY A 6 22.27 -55.76 -43.01
CA GLY A 6 23.67 -55.91 -43.37
C GLY A 6 24.52 -54.92 -42.54
N ARG A 7 25.66 -55.41 -42.02
CA ARG A 7 26.91 -54.69 -41.66
C ARG A 7 26.87 -53.65 -40.52
N CYS A 8 27.49 -53.94 -39.38
CA CYS A 8 28.93 -53.80 -39.05
C CYS A 8 29.34 -52.36 -38.73
N CYS A 9 29.78 -52.10 -37.50
CA CYS A 9 31.22 -52.08 -37.17
C CYS A 9 31.46 -51.33 -35.84
N THR A 10 32.21 -52.00 -34.96
CA THR A 10 33.28 -51.49 -34.08
C THR A 10 33.09 -50.20 -33.27
N GLY A 11 33.27 -50.34 -31.96
CA GLY A 11 33.26 -49.23 -31.02
C GLY A 11 34.37 -48.20 -31.23
N ALA A 12 34.08 -47.01 -30.69
CA ALA A 12 35.07 -46.05 -30.26
C ALA A 12 34.55 -45.45 -28.95
N LEU A 13 35.14 -45.90 -27.83
CA LEU A 13 35.17 -45.17 -26.58
C LEU A 13 35.73 -43.77 -26.88
N GLN A 14 34.90 -42.73 -26.79
CA GLN A 14 35.37 -41.35 -26.78
C GLN A 14 34.93 -40.68 -25.47
N ALA A 15 35.93 -40.56 -24.61
CA ALA A 15 36.15 -39.58 -23.54
C ALA A 15 34.94 -38.70 -23.14
N LEU A 16 34.43 -38.97 -21.94
CA LEU A 16 33.76 -37.99 -21.09
C LEU A 16 34.70 -36.80 -20.88
N LYS A 17 34.44 -35.69 -21.56
CA LYS A 17 34.99 -34.39 -21.17
C LYS A 17 34.38 -34.02 -19.80
N PRO A 18 35.17 -33.60 -18.80
CA PRO A 18 34.62 -32.98 -17.61
C PRO A 18 34.17 -31.57 -18.00
N GLY A 19 32.97 -31.49 -18.57
CA GLY A 19 32.26 -30.24 -18.73
C GLY A 19 31.75 -29.83 -17.36
N VAL A 20 32.57 -29.08 -16.62
CA VAL A 20 32.11 -28.30 -15.47
C VAL A 20 31.08 -27.32 -16.03
N GLN A 21 29.80 -27.68 -15.91
CA GLN A 21 28.74 -26.68 -16.03
C GLN A 21 29.00 -25.69 -14.89
N PRO A 22 29.12 -24.38 -15.16
CA PRO A 22 29.14 -23.43 -14.06
C PRO A 22 27.80 -23.61 -13.35
N LEU A 23 27.86 -24.00 -12.08
CA LEU A 23 26.76 -23.86 -11.14
C LEU A 23 26.22 -22.46 -11.35
N LYS A 24 25.08 -22.36 -12.05
CA LYS A 24 24.35 -21.13 -12.21
C LYS A 24 24.18 -20.62 -10.79
N ALA A 25 24.88 -19.52 -10.49
CA ALA A 25 24.92 -18.95 -9.18
C ALA A 25 23.49 -18.94 -8.66
N LEU A 26 23.25 -19.71 -7.60
CA LEU A 26 22.15 -19.47 -6.69
C LEU A 26 22.46 -18.10 -6.11
N ALA A 27 22.19 -17.06 -6.90
CA ALA A 27 22.01 -15.72 -6.40
C ALA A 27 20.97 -15.92 -5.33
N GLY A 28 21.40 -15.79 -4.07
CA GLY A 28 20.54 -15.98 -2.93
C GLY A 28 19.29 -15.18 -3.20
N SER A 29 18.17 -15.88 -3.40
CA SER A 29 16.87 -15.24 -3.27
C SER A 29 16.95 -14.48 -1.96
N PRO A 30 16.77 -13.15 -1.93
CA PRO A 30 16.60 -12.44 -0.67
C PRO A 30 15.21 -12.82 -0.18
N ALA A 31 15.04 -14.09 0.18
CA ALA A 31 13.93 -14.57 0.93
C ALA A 31 14.26 -14.24 2.38
N VAL A 32 13.24 -13.69 3.05
CA VAL A 32 13.13 -13.61 4.51
C VAL A 32 13.71 -12.35 5.15
N LEU A 33 13.47 -11.19 4.56
CA LEU A 33 13.04 -10.03 5.36
C LEU A 33 11.61 -9.75 4.91
N ALA A 34 10.66 -10.19 5.74
CA ALA A 34 9.24 -10.05 5.49
C ALA A 34 8.93 -8.59 5.15
N ARG A 35 8.61 -8.32 3.89
CA ARG A 35 7.88 -7.11 3.53
C ARG A 35 6.58 -7.16 4.31
N ARG A 36 6.50 -6.38 5.39
CA ARG A 36 5.21 -6.03 5.97
C ARG A 36 4.60 -5.05 4.98
N ASN A 37 4.02 -5.56 3.90
CA ASN A 37 3.05 -4.77 3.15
C ASN A 37 1.87 -4.60 4.10
N TYR A 38 1.78 -3.46 4.77
CA TYR A 38 0.59 -3.13 5.55
C TYR A 38 -0.57 -2.77 4.63
N VAL A 39 -0.26 -2.39 3.39
CA VAL A 39 -1.23 -2.05 2.36
C VAL A 39 -1.42 -3.23 1.40
N ALA A 40 -2.62 -3.79 1.38
CA ALA A 40 -3.02 -4.70 0.32
C ALA A 40 -3.05 -3.93 -1.02
N PRO A 41 -2.56 -4.51 -2.13
CA PRO A 41 -2.74 -3.90 -3.44
C PRO A 41 -4.25 -3.68 -3.66
N ALA A 42 -4.62 -2.53 -4.22
CA ALA A 42 -6.03 -2.18 -4.47
C ALA A 42 -6.73 -3.35 -5.17
N ALA A 43 -7.56 -4.07 -4.41
CA ALA A 43 -8.28 -5.21 -4.92
C ALA A 43 -9.42 -4.70 -5.81
N ALA A 44 -9.81 -5.50 -6.81
CA ALA A 44 -11.01 -5.20 -7.59
C ALA A 44 -12.18 -5.01 -6.61
N ALA A 45 -12.88 -3.87 -6.72
CA ALA A 45 -13.89 -3.39 -5.77
C ALA A 45 -14.82 -4.51 -5.29
N ALA A 46 -14.42 -5.17 -4.20
CA ALA A 46 -15.20 -6.24 -3.61
C ALA A 46 -16.32 -5.55 -2.86
N THR A 47 -17.54 -5.63 -3.39
CA THR A 47 -18.74 -5.14 -2.72
C THR A 47 -19.13 -6.09 -1.58
N ALA A 48 -18.16 -6.52 -0.78
CA ALA A 48 -18.40 -7.31 0.41
C ALA A 48 -19.16 -6.41 1.39
N GLY A 49 -20.40 -6.79 1.69
CA GLY A 49 -21.27 -6.04 2.58
C GLY A 49 -21.06 -6.46 4.03
N GLY A 50 -20.70 -5.51 4.88
CA GLY A 50 -20.67 -5.66 6.33
C GLY A 50 -21.92 -5.10 7.01
N LYS A 51 -22.11 -5.44 8.28
CA LYS A 51 -23.16 -4.91 9.16
C LYS A 51 -22.54 -4.40 10.45
N ILE A 52 -22.97 -3.24 10.92
CA ILE A 52 -22.49 -2.68 12.19
C ILE A 52 -22.98 -3.54 13.36
N VAL A 53 -22.07 -4.00 14.22
CA VAL A 53 -22.41 -4.79 15.43
C VAL A 53 -22.42 -3.90 16.66
N ALA A 54 -21.44 -3.02 16.80
CA ALA A 54 -21.31 -2.13 17.95
C ALA A 54 -20.70 -0.78 17.55
N VAL A 55 -21.05 0.25 18.31
CA VAL A 55 -20.53 1.62 18.18
C VAL A 55 -20.11 2.06 19.57
N ILE A 56 -18.82 2.34 19.75
CA ILE A 56 -18.20 2.74 21.00
C ILE A 56 -17.40 4.02 20.74
N GLY A 57 -18.06 5.18 20.86
CA GLY A 57 -17.47 6.47 20.50
C GLY A 57 -17.06 6.47 19.02
N ALA A 58 -15.79 6.77 18.73
CA ALA A 58 -15.23 6.75 17.38
C ALA A 58 -14.90 5.34 16.85
N VAL A 59 -15.00 4.32 17.70
CA VAL A 59 -14.71 2.92 17.33
C VAL A 59 -15.99 2.23 16.91
N VAL A 60 -16.00 1.66 15.71
CA VAL A 60 -17.15 0.93 15.16
C VAL A 60 -16.73 -0.49 14.82
N ASP A 61 -17.41 -1.48 15.39
CA ASP A 61 -17.18 -2.88 15.08
C ASP A 61 -18.15 -3.31 13.97
N VAL A 62 -17.62 -3.81 12.86
CA VAL A 62 -18.37 -4.21 11.65
C VAL A 62 -18.14 -5.69 11.41
N GLN A 63 -19.22 -6.45 11.22
CA GLN A 63 -19.17 -7.87 10.90
C GLN A 63 -19.47 -8.11 9.42
N PHE A 64 -18.64 -8.93 8.79
CA PHE A 64 -18.78 -9.38 7.41
C PHE A 64 -19.22 -10.85 7.39
N GLU A 65 -19.89 -11.27 6.32
CA GLU A 65 -20.38 -12.65 6.20
C GLU A 65 -19.27 -13.59 5.72
N GLU A 66 -18.47 -13.17 4.74
CA GLU A 66 -17.42 -13.98 4.14
C GLU A 66 -16.08 -13.25 4.15
N ASP A 67 -15.83 -12.43 3.11
CA ASP A 67 -14.55 -11.79 2.89
C ASP A 67 -14.30 -10.66 3.88
N LEU A 68 -13.22 -10.82 4.66
CA LEU A 68 -12.78 -9.82 5.63
C LEU A 68 -11.90 -8.78 4.95
N PRO A 69 -12.26 -7.48 5.00
CA PRO A 69 -11.42 -6.43 4.44
C PRO A 69 -10.04 -6.40 5.11
N PRO A 70 -8.96 -6.14 4.35
CA PRO A 70 -7.63 -5.98 4.92
C PRO A 70 -7.56 -4.88 5.98
N ILE A 71 -6.52 -4.93 6.82
CA ILE A 71 -6.21 -3.80 7.70
C ILE A 71 -5.85 -2.59 6.83
N LEU A 72 -6.19 -1.39 7.30
CA LEU A 72 -6.06 -0.09 6.62
C LEU A 72 -7.01 0.14 5.44
N ASN A 73 -7.92 -0.80 5.16
CA ASN A 73 -8.93 -0.58 4.13
C ASN A 73 -10.00 0.41 4.59
N ALA A 74 -10.51 1.21 3.65
CA ALA A 74 -11.63 2.10 3.90
C ALA A 74 -12.96 1.37 3.68
N LEU A 75 -13.90 1.58 4.59
CA LEU A 75 -15.28 1.13 4.51
C LEU A 75 -16.21 2.35 4.49
N GLU A 76 -17.32 2.25 3.77
CA GLU A 76 -18.30 3.33 3.67
C GLU A 76 -19.67 2.89 4.24
N VAL A 77 -20.24 3.70 5.11
CA VAL A 77 -21.56 3.41 5.70
C VAL A 77 -22.67 3.84 4.74
N ALA A 78 -23.53 2.91 4.34
CA ALA A 78 -24.62 3.20 3.42
C ALA A 78 -25.84 3.85 4.10
N GLY A 79 -26.57 4.65 3.33
CA GLY A 79 -27.86 5.22 3.76
C GLY A 79 -27.74 6.39 4.74
N ARG A 80 -26.71 7.21 4.59
CA ARG A 80 -26.53 8.47 5.33
C ARG A 80 -26.52 9.66 4.36
N ASP A 81 -26.92 10.83 4.87
CA ASP A 81 -26.86 12.08 4.12
C ASP A 81 -25.40 12.57 3.96
N SER A 82 -24.61 12.46 5.04
CA SER A 82 -23.18 12.71 5.01
C SER A 82 -22.39 11.41 4.83
N ARG A 83 -21.34 11.48 4.00
CA ARG A 83 -20.46 10.35 3.76
C ARG A 83 -19.63 10.07 5.00
N LEU A 84 -19.80 8.88 5.58
CA LEU A 84 -19.00 8.42 6.70
C LEU A 84 -18.09 7.28 6.26
N VAL A 85 -16.79 7.55 6.35
CA VAL A 85 -15.73 6.57 6.08
C VAL A 85 -15.20 6.00 7.39
N LEU A 86 -15.04 4.69 7.44
CA LEU A 86 -14.43 3.95 8.53
C LEU A 86 -13.13 3.31 8.03
N GLU A 87 -12.05 3.38 8.79
CA GLU A 87 -10.81 2.67 8.46
C GLU A 87 -10.69 1.41 9.32
N VAL A 88 -10.37 0.27 8.69
CA VAL A 88 -10.12 -0.98 9.40
C VAL A 88 -8.80 -0.91 10.17
N ALA A 89 -8.86 -0.95 11.50
CA ALA A 89 -7.68 -0.89 12.36
C ALA A 89 -7.17 -2.29 12.75
N GLN A 90 -8.07 -3.25 12.99
CA GLN A 90 -7.70 -4.60 13.38
C GLN A 90 -8.83 -5.61 13.10
N HIS A 91 -8.48 -6.89 13.02
CA HIS A 91 -9.43 -8.00 12.96
C HIS A 91 -9.63 -8.56 14.37
N LEU A 92 -10.88 -8.67 14.83
CA LEU A 92 -11.22 -9.19 16.16
C LEU A 92 -11.48 -10.70 16.17
N GLY A 93 -11.74 -11.29 15.00
CA GLY A 93 -12.22 -12.68 14.85
C GLY A 93 -13.74 -12.73 14.63
N GLN A 94 -14.29 -13.93 14.41
CA GLN A 94 -15.73 -14.13 14.11
C GLN A 94 -16.24 -13.26 12.95
N ASN A 95 -15.41 -13.12 11.92
CA ASN A 95 -15.60 -12.23 10.78
C ASN A 95 -15.94 -10.77 11.18
N THR A 96 -15.42 -10.30 12.30
CA THR A 96 -15.61 -8.92 12.79
C THR A 96 -14.30 -8.15 12.70
N VAL A 97 -14.39 -6.93 12.17
CA VAL A 97 -13.30 -5.96 12.12
C VAL A 97 -13.63 -4.79 13.02
N ARG A 98 -12.61 -4.26 13.68
CA ARG A 98 -12.68 -3.01 14.43
C ARG A 98 -12.21 -1.89 13.54
N THR A 99 -13.07 -0.89 13.39
CA THR A 99 -12.81 0.27 12.55
C THR A 99 -12.80 1.56 13.35
N ILE A 100 -12.10 2.56 12.82
CA ILE A 100 -12.05 3.92 13.35
C ILE A 100 -12.82 4.81 12.39
N ALA A 101 -13.80 5.55 12.91
CA ALA A 101 -14.57 6.50 12.12
C ALA A 101 -13.75 7.77 11.86
N MET A 102 -13.75 8.23 10.61
CA MET A 102 -13.08 9.46 10.20
C MET A 102 -13.88 10.73 10.51
N ASP A 103 -15.17 10.56 10.84
CA ASP A 103 -16.10 11.62 11.20
C ASP A 103 -17.05 11.12 12.31
N GLY A 104 -17.96 11.97 12.78
CA GLY A 104 -18.90 11.67 13.85
C GLY A 104 -19.74 10.40 13.60
N THR A 105 -19.80 9.52 14.60
CA THR A 105 -20.56 8.25 14.60
C THR A 105 -22.01 8.42 15.04
N GLU A 106 -22.50 9.65 15.12
CA GLU A 106 -23.86 9.97 15.52
C GLU A 106 -24.88 9.42 14.52
N GLY A 107 -25.98 8.88 15.04
CA GLY A 107 -27.04 8.29 14.22
C GLY A 107 -26.71 6.93 13.61
N LEU A 108 -25.57 6.31 13.94
CA LEU A 108 -25.29 4.93 13.53
C LEU A 108 -26.17 3.93 14.30
N VAL A 109 -26.73 2.98 13.56
CA VAL A 109 -27.59 1.93 14.12
C VAL A 109 -26.98 0.56 13.82
N ARG A 110 -27.11 -0.36 14.78
CA ARG A 110 -26.68 -1.75 14.60
C ARG A 110 -27.45 -2.40 13.45
N GLY A 111 -26.77 -3.22 12.66
CA GLY A 111 -27.31 -3.83 11.45
C GLY A 111 -27.25 -2.93 10.21
N GLN A 112 -26.85 -1.66 10.34
CA GLN A 112 -26.66 -0.78 9.19
C GLN A 112 -25.60 -1.35 8.26
N LYS A 113 -25.85 -1.25 6.95
CA LYS A 113 -24.99 -1.78 5.91
C LYS A 113 -23.74 -0.93 5.75
N VAL A 114 -22.60 -1.61 5.69
CA VAL A 114 -21.28 -1.04 5.44
C VAL A 114 -20.73 -1.69 4.17
N LEU A 115 -20.10 -0.90 3.31
CA LEU A 115 -19.54 -1.35 2.05
C LEU A 115 -18.02 -1.28 2.13
N ASP A 116 -17.34 -2.36 1.76
CA ASP A 116 -15.90 -2.30 1.56
C ASP A 116 -15.57 -1.56 0.26
N THR A 117 -14.61 -0.63 0.32
CA THR A 117 -14.13 0.09 -0.87
C THR A 117 -13.03 -0.67 -1.61
N GLY A 118 -12.42 -1.69 -0.97
CA GLY A 118 -11.35 -2.49 -1.55
C GLY A 118 -9.98 -1.79 -1.60
N ALA A 119 -9.88 -0.56 -1.10
CA ALA A 119 -8.64 0.19 -1.00
C ALA A 119 -8.56 1.00 0.30
N PRO A 120 -7.35 1.39 0.75
CA PRO A 120 -7.19 2.38 1.82
C PRO A 120 -7.85 3.71 1.46
N ILE A 121 -8.00 4.60 2.44
CA ILE A 121 -8.47 5.96 2.19
C ILE A 121 -7.54 6.62 1.15
N ARG A 122 -8.13 7.08 0.04
CA ARG A 122 -7.41 7.74 -1.05
C ARG A 122 -7.78 9.21 -1.10
N ILE A 123 -6.77 10.06 -1.14
CA ILE A 123 -6.92 11.52 -1.18
C ILE A 123 -6.46 12.08 -2.52
N PRO A 124 -7.05 13.19 -2.99
CA PRO A 124 -6.59 13.89 -4.18
C PRO A 124 -5.18 14.44 -3.98
N VAL A 125 -4.32 14.25 -4.96
CA VAL A 125 -2.95 14.80 -4.98
C VAL A 125 -2.66 15.45 -6.32
N GLY A 126 -1.73 16.40 -6.33
CA GLY A 126 -1.29 17.11 -7.53
C GLY A 126 -1.28 18.63 -7.33
N PRO A 127 -0.80 19.39 -8.32
CA PRO A 127 -0.80 20.85 -8.27
C PRO A 127 -2.19 21.47 -8.08
N GLU A 128 -3.25 20.74 -8.48
CA GLU A 128 -4.65 21.17 -8.37
C GLU A 128 -5.14 21.28 -6.91
N THR A 129 -4.42 20.69 -5.95
CA THR A 129 -4.74 20.79 -4.52
C THR A 129 -4.14 22.03 -3.85
N LEU A 130 -3.23 22.75 -4.53
CA LEU A 130 -2.57 23.93 -3.96
C LEU A 130 -3.56 25.04 -3.64
N GLY A 131 -3.49 25.56 -2.42
CA GLY A 131 -4.39 26.62 -1.94
C GLY A 131 -5.82 26.16 -1.70
N ARG A 132 -6.08 24.85 -1.65
CA ARG A 132 -7.34 24.25 -1.22
C ARG A 132 -7.22 23.77 0.23
N ILE A 133 -8.34 23.73 0.95
CA ILE A 133 -8.42 23.11 2.29
C ILE A 133 -9.28 21.85 2.16
N MET A 134 -8.75 20.72 2.61
CA MET A 134 -9.43 19.42 2.55
C MET A 134 -9.38 18.71 3.91
N ASN A 135 -10.34 17.82 4.13
CA ASN A 135 -10.39 16.96 5.30
C ASN A 135 -9.56 15.68 5.11
N VAL A 136 -9.57 14.81 6.13
CA VAL A 136 -8.78 13.56 6.16
C VAL A 136 -9.16 12.58 5.05
N ILE A 137 -10.42 12.60 4.58
CA ILE A 137 -10.89 11.74 3.49
C ILE A 137 -10.74 12.39 2.10
N GLY A 138 -10.12 13.56 2.03
CA GLY A 138 -9.80 14.26 0.78
C GLY A 138 -10.92 15.13 0.22
N GLU A 139 -11.98 15.39 0.98
CA GLU A 139 -13.08 16.25 0.56
C GLU A 139 -12.78 17.73 0.86
N PRO A 140 -13.12 18.66 -0.06
CA PRO A 140 -12.89 20.08 0.16
C PRO A 140 -13.83 20.63 1.24
N ILE A 141 -13.26 21.41 2.16
CA ILE A 141 -14.01 22.13 3.21
C ILE A 141 -13.93 23.65 3.03
N ASP A 142 -13.51 24.12 1.86
CA ASP A 142 -13.27 25.52 1.55
C ASP A 142 -14.39 26.22 0.77
N GLU A 143 -15.55 25.57 0.61
CA GLU A 143 -16.74 26.06 -0.12
C GLU A 143 -16.48 26.48 -1.59
N ARG A 144 -15.32 26.13 -2.17
CA ARG A 144 -14.91 26.51 -3.54
C ARG A 144 -15.24 25.44 -4.59
N GLY A 145 -16.16 24.54 -4.27
CA GLY A 145 -16.56 23.42 -5.13
C GLY A 145 -15.56 22.25 -5.10
N PRO A 146 -15.73 21.24 -5.98
CA PRO A 146 -14.92 20.02 -5.96
C PRO A 146 -13.45 20.27 -6.34
N ILE A 147 -12.55 19.43 -5.82
CA ILE A 147 -11.15 19.41 -6.24
C ILE A 147 -11.05 18.43 -7.42
N THR A 148 -10.84 18.95 -8.63
CA THR A 148 -10.66 18.11 -9.82
C THR A 148 -9.18 17.77 -9.96
N THR A 149 -8.79 16.53 -9.65
CA THR A 149 -7.41 16.05 -9.85
C THR A 149 -7.38 14.87 -10.80
N LYS A 150 -6.20 14.64 -11.39
CA LYS A 150 -5.96 13.46 -12.24
C LYS A 150 -5.47 12.26 -11.43
N GLN A 151 -5.04 12.49 -10.19
CA GLN A 151 -4.32 11.50 -9.38
C GLN A 151 -4.84 11.49 -7.94
N THR A 152 -4.94 10.29 -7.38
CA THR A 152 -5.29 10.06 -5.98
C THR A 152 -4.29 9.07 -5.38
N ALA A 153 -3.77 9.39 -4.20
CA ALA A 153 -2.80 8.56 -3.48
C ALA A 153 -3.43 7.99 -2.19
N PRO A 154 -3.08 6.77 -1.76
CA PRO A 154 -3.46 6.27 -0.45
C PRO A 154 -2.75 7.05 0.66
N ILE A 155 -3.42 7.25 1.80
CA ILE A 155 -2.81 7.91 2.98
C ILE A 155 -1.76 7.00 3.66
N HIS A 156 -1.92 5.68 3.51
CA HIS A 156 -0.97 4.69 3.97
C HIS A 156 -0.01 4.36 2.84
N ALA A 157 1.27 4.69 3.04
CA ALA A 157 2.34 4.38 2.11
C ALA A 157 3.51 3.76 2.87
N GLU A 158 4.16 2.76 2.27
CA GLU A 158 5.37 2.18 2.86
C GLU A 158 6.49 3.21 2.87
N ALA A 159 7.37 3.08 3.86
CA ALA A 159 8.57 3.89 3.90
C ALA A 159 9.47 3.58 2.69
N PRO A 160 10.26 4.58 2.22
CA PRO A 160 11.25 4.33 1.18
C PRO A 160 12.22 3.21 1.56
N GLU A 161 12.61 2.39 0.58
CA GLU A 161 13.59 1.34 0.77
C GLU A 161 14.98 1.95 1.05
N PHE A 162 15.85 1.22 1.76
CA PHE A 162 17.19 1.69 2.08
C PHE A 162 18.01 2.06 0.83
N THR A 163 17.80 1.36 -0.28
CA THR A 163 18.47 1.65 -1.57
C THR A 163 18.06 2.97 -2.20
N ASP A 164 16.86 3.46 -1.86
CA ASP A 164 16.32 4.71 -2.40
C ASP A 164 16.70 5.92 -1.52
N MET A 165 17.26 5.68 -0.34
CA MET A 165 17.72 6.71 0.56
C MET A 165 18.98 7.37 0.02
N LYS A 166 18.94 8.69 -0.16
CA LYS A 166 20.10 9.49 -0.56
C LYS A 166 20.71 10.16 0.67
N GLN A 167 22.01 9.95 0.88
CA GLN A 167 22.77 10.76 1.83
C GLN A 167 23.12 12.09 1.17
N ALA A 168 22.41 13.14 1.56
CA ALA A 168 22.72 14.49 1.16
C ALA A 168 22.51 15.43 2.35
N PHE A 169 23.51 16.26 2.63
CA PHE A 169 23.44 17.24 3.69
C PHE A 169 23.01 18.57 3.08
N TYR A 170 21.82 19.04 3.44
CA TYR A 170 21.30 20.35 3.04
C TYR A 170 21.11 21.20 4.28
N MET A 171 21.55 22.46 4.23
CA MET A 171 21.16 23.44 5.22
C MET A 171 19.74 23.91 4.91
N VAL A 172 18.79 23.55 5.77
CA VAL A 172 17.40 24.01 5.69
C VAL A 172 17.16 24.92 6.89
N GLY A 173 16.77 26.16 6.63
CA GLY A 173 16.50 27.17 7.64
C GLY A 173 16.01 28.47 7.01
N PRO A 174 15.67 29.49 7.82
CA PRO A 174 15.46 30.85 7.34
C PRO A 174 16.65 31.30 6.48
N ILE A 175 16.39 32.04 5.42
CA ILE A 175 17.43 32.35 4.42
C ILE A 175 18.60 33.11 5.05
N GLU A 176 18.31 33.96 6.04
CA GLU A 176 19.28 34.74 6.79
C GLU A 176 20.26 33.86 7.58
N GLU A 177 19.76 32.84 8.28
CA GLU A 177 20.59 31.95 9.10
C GLU A 177 21.46 31.02 8.23
N VAL A 178 20.90 30.55 7.11
CA VAL A 178 21.62 29.67 6.18
C VAL A 178 22.76 30.42 5.51
N VAL A 179 22.55 31.69 5.13
CA VAL A 179 23.59 32.53 4.53
C VAL A 179 24.71 32.80 5.54
N GLN A 180 24.37 33.23 6.76
CA GLN A 180 25.38 33.49 7.80
C GLN A 180 26.20 32.25 8.16
N LYS A 181 25.55 31.08 8.23
CA LYS A 181 26.23 29.82 8.54
C LYS A 181 27.07 29.32 7.36
N ALA A 182 26.64 29.56 6.12
CA ALA A 182 27.42 29.27 4.93
C ALA A 182 28.67 30.16 4.84
N GLU A 183 28.54 31.47 5.12
CA GLU A 183 29.64 32.43 5.16
C GLU A 183 30.67 32.03 6.23
N LYS A 184 30.22 31.72 7.45
CA LYS A 184 31.10 31.29 8.53
C LYS A 184 31.85 29.99 8.23
N LEU A 185 31.18 29.02 7.59
CA LEU A 185 31.83 27.79 7.14
C LEU A 185 32.83 28.03 6.01
N ALA A 186 32.58 29.00 5.12
CA ALA A 186 33.53 29.38 4.07
C ALA A 186 34.79 30.04 4.67
N GLU A 187 34.64 30.83 5.74
CA GLU A 187 35.76 31.43 6.46
C GLU A 187 36.59 30.41 7.26
N GLU A 188 35.95 29.42 7.91
CA GLU A 188 36.64 28.39 8.69
C GLU A 188 37.42 27.37 7.83
N HIS A 189 37.12 27.31 6.52
CA HIS A 189 37.73 26.37 5.57
C HIS A 189 38.65 27.05 4.53
N SER A 190 38.97 28.34 4.69
CA SER A 190 39.90 29.10 3.83
C SER A 190 41.17 29.51 4.56
#